data_AF-A0A818F349-F1
#
_entry.id   AF-A0A818F349-F1
#
_cell.length_a   1.000
_cell.length_b   1.000
_cell.length_c   1.000
_cell.angle_alpha   90.00
_cell.angle_beta   90.00
_cell.angle_gamma   90.00
#
_symmetry.space_group_name_H-M   'P 1'
#
loop_
_entity.id
_entity.type
_entity.pdbx_description
1 polymer ?
#
loop_
_entity_poly.entity_id
_entity_poly.type
_entity_poly.pdbx_seq_one_letter_code
_entity_poly.pdbx_strand_id
1 'polypeptide(L)'
;MTQICRNQYEQETSEQECELLKQKIAYYNLPSQSFESSTISHHPFIDSIQNLTVQEALMKQFKEVAVQSRIALFNMYLKSAEDQRQEYNKKHEANIKKMDASQHTLNKNEKLSSTFVQLINERCNKISERIRYIYKFKSESILLKS
;
A
#
# COMPACT_ATOMS: atom_id res chain seq x y z
N MET A 1 -20.36 13.34 48.89
CA MET A 1 -19.09 12.61 48.66
C MET A 1 -19.09 11.84 47.35
N THR A 2 -20.12 11.02 47.07
CA THR A 2 -20.23 10.21 45.84
C THR A 2 -20.11 11.00 44.53
N GLN A 3 -20.63 12.23 44.48
CA GLN A 3 -20.64 13.06 43.26
C GLN A 3 -19.27 13.74 42.97
N ILE A 4 -18.49 14.03 44.02
CA ILE A 4 -17.14 14.60 43.89
C ILE A 4 -16.15 13.51 43.43
N CYS A 5 -16.24 12.31 44.02
CA CYS A 5 -15.42 11.18 43.59
C CYS A 5 -15.70 10.79 42.13
N ARG A 6 -16.97 10.82 41.69
CA ARG A 6 -17.34 10.50 40.31
C ARG A 6 -16.71 11.47 39.30
N ASN A 7 -16.73 12.77 39.61
CA ASN A 7 -16.05 13.78 38.78
C ASN A 7 -14.53 13.61 38.75
N GLN A 8 -13.89 13.23 39.87
CA GLN A 8 -12.44 12.97 39.90
C GLN A 8 -12.05 11.75 39.06
N TYR A 9 -12.78 10.64 39.17
CA TYR A 9 -12.51 9.43 38.38
C TYR A 9 -12.70 9.66 36.87
N GLU A 10 -13.72 10.42 36.48
CA GLU A 10 -13.94 10.78 35.07
C GLU A 10 -12.82 11.65 34.51
N GLN A 11 -12.29 12.59 35.32
CA GLN A 11 -11.12 13.39 34.95
C GLN A 11 -9.85 12.53 34.81
N GLU A 12 -9.56 11.67 35.79
CA GLU A 12 -8.40 10.77 35.75
C GLU A 12 -8.45 9.82 34.55
N THR A 13 -9.64 9.30 34.21
CA THR A 13 -9.83 8.42 33.05
C THR A 13 -9.54 9.17 31.74
N SER A 14 -10.06 10.39 31.59
CA SER A 14 -9.82 11.21 30.40
C SER A 14 -8.34 11.60 30.23
N GLU A 15 -7.64 11.88 31.33
CA GLU A 15 -6.20 12.13 31.34
C GLU A 15 -5.39 10.90 30.92
N GLN A 16 -5.74 9.72 31.44
CA GLN A 16 -5.10 8.45 31.05
C GLN A 16 -5.34 8.11 29.57
N GLU A 17 -6.56 8.33 29.06
CA GLU A 17 -6.88 8.13 27.65
C GLU A 17 -6.08 9.08 26.75
N CYS A 18 -5.93 10.35 27.16
CA CYS A 18 -5.13 11.34 26.48
C CYS A 18 -3.64 10.93 26.41
N GLU A 19 -3.06 10.52 27.54
CA GLU A 19 -1.66 10.07 27.60
C GLU A 19 -1.43 8.79 26.79
N LEU A 20 -2.35 7.83 26.85
CA LEU A 20 -2.28 6.61 26.05
C LEU A 20 -2.28 6.94 24.55
N LEU A 21 -3.09 7.91 24.12
CA LEU A 21 -3.16 8.32 22.73
C LEU A 21 -1.88 9.01 22.27
N LYS A 22 -1.31 9.90 23.09
CA LYS A 22 0.00 10.52 22.84
C LYS A 22 1.10 9.46 22.70
N GLN A 23 1.13 8.49 23.61
CA GLN A 23 2.10 7.39 23.57
C GLN A 23 1.96 6.55 22.30
N LYS A 24 0.73 6.26 21.86
CA LYS A 24 0.50 5.55 20.59
C LYS A 24 0.96 6.36 19.38
N ILE A 25 0.67 7.65 19.32
CA ILE A 25 1.15 8.54 18.25
C ILE A 25 2.69 8.54 18.23
N ALA A 26 3.31 8.70 19.41
CA ALA A 26 4.77 8.66 19.54
C ALA A 26 5.36 7.32 19.08
N TYR A 27 4.73 6.21 19.48
CA TYR A 27 5.12 4.87 19.05
C TYR A 27 5.09 4.73 17.53
N TYR A 28 4.01 5.17 16.87
CA TYR A 28 3.89 5.09 15.41
C TYR A 28 4.89 5.98 14.66
N ASN A 29 5.37 7.05 15.28
CA ASN A 29 6.39 7.94 14.70
C ASN A 29 7.83 7.42 14.89
N LEU A 30 8.04 6.29 15.57
CA LEU A 30 9.37 5.73 15.74
C LEU A 30 9.92 5.19 14.40
N PRO A 31 11.21 5.39 14.08
CA PRO A 31 11.81 4.89 12.84
C PRO A 31 11.75 3.37 12.66
N SER A 32 11.61 2.63 13.76
CA SER A 32 11.52 1.16 13.78
C SER A 32 10.13 0.64 13.46
N GLN A 33 9.11 1.50 13.34
CA GLN A 33 7.77 1.04 12.99
C GLN A 33 7.68 0.70 11.51
N SER A 34 7.23 -0.52 11.25
CA SER A 34 6.86 -0.96 9.92
C SER A 34 5.34 -1.04 9.83
N PHE A 35 4.79 -0.37 8.81
CA PHE A 35 3.36 -0.41 8.49
C PHE A 35 3.01 -1.52 7.50
N GLU A 36 3.91 -2.50 7.31
CA GLU A 36 3.79 -3.59 6.34
C GLU A 36 2.57 -4.49 6.56
N SER A 37 2.04 -4.55 7.79
CA SER A 37 1.07 -5.57 8.20
C SER A 37 -0.28 -5.04 8.69
N SER A 38 -0.45 -3.74 8.94
CA SER A 38 -1.75 -3.20 9.37
C SER A 38 -1.88 -1.69 9.15
N THR A 39 -3.06 -1.28 8.68
CA THR A 39 -3.46 0.13 8.68
C THR A 39 -3.90 0.55 10.07
N ILE A 40 -3.43 1.72 10.52
CA ILE A 40 -3.91 2.31 11.76
C ILE A 40 -5.40 2.67 11.60
N SER A 41 -6.27 1.98 12.35
CA SER A 41 -7.70 2.26 12.41
C SER A 41 -7.99 3.45 13.32
N HIS A 42 -9.14 4.11 13.10
CA HIS A 42 -9.65 5.13 14.01
C HIS A 42 -9.70 4.61 15.45
N HIS A 43 -9.26 5.44 16.41
CA HIS A 43 -9.13 5.04 17.80
C HIS A 43 -10.37 5.51 18.58
N PRO A 44 -11.21 4.61 19.12
CA PRO A 44 -12.53 4.95 19.68
C PRO A 44 -12.49 5.88 20.91
N PHE A 45 -11.32 6.05 21.54
CA PHE A 45 -11.16 6.86 22.75
C PHE A 45 -10.76 8.31 22.47
N ILE A 46 -10.67 8.75 21.20
CA ILE A 46 -10.43 10.17 20.94
C ILE A 46 -11.66 11.00 21.32
N ASP A 47 -12.86 10.44 21.10
CA ASP A 47 -14.12 11.15 21.33
C ASP A 47 -14.44 11.34 22.84
N SER A 48 -13.76 10.61 23.73
CA SER A 48 -13.92 10.71 25.20
C SER A 48 -13.02 11.76 25.87
N ILE A 49 -12.12 12.41 25.11
CA ILE A 49 -11.28 13.49 25.63
C ILE A 49 -12.13 14.74 25.84
N GLN A 50 -12.30 15.17 27.10
CA GLN A 50 -13.18 16.30 27.45
C GLN A 50 -12.64 17.65 26.95
N ASN A 51 -11.31 17.80 26.84
CA ASN A 51 -10.70 19.01 26.32
C ASN A 51 -10.73 19.02 24.79
N LEU A 52 -11.69 19.75 24.22
CA LEU A 52 -11.91 19.86 22.77
C LEU A 52 -10.66 20.27 21.98
N THR A 53 -9.88 21.24 22.48
CA THR A 53 -8.67 21.70 21.78
C THR A 53 -7.60 20.60 21.72
N VAL A 54 -7.42 19.87 22.83
CA VAL A 54 -6.48 18.74 22.89
C VAL A 54 -6.97 17.59 22.02
N GLN A 55 -8.27 17.30 22.07
CA GLN A 55 -8.93 16.29 21.24
C GLN A 55 -8.71 16.55 19.74
N GLU A 56 -8.99 17.77 19.28
CA GLU A 56 -8.81 18.15 17.87
C GLU A 56 -7.35 18.03 17.41
N ALA A 57 -6.41 18.51 18.24
CA ALA A 57 -4.98 18.42 17.95
C ALA A 57 -4.50 16.96 17.84
N LEU A 58 -4.91 16.12 18.78
CA LEU A 58 -4.56 14.70 18.80
C LEU A 58 -5.23 13.92 17.67
N MET A 59 -6.49 14.22 17.36
CA MET A 59 -7.21 13.65 16.22
C MET A 59 -6.49 13.97 14.91
N LYS A 60 -6.02 15.22 14.74
CA LYS A 60 -5.27 15.65 13.57
C LYS A 60 -3.96 14.84 13.44
N GLN A 61 -3.17 14.77 14.50
CA GLN A 61 -1.93 14.00 14.51
C GLN A 61 -2.17 12.52 14.20
N PHE A 62 -3.19 11.91 14.80
CA PHE A 62 -3.51 10.51 14.57
C PHE A 62 -3.93 10.26 13.12
N LYS A 63 -4.70 11.17 12.50
CA LYS A 63 -5.05 11.11 11.08
C LYS A 63 -3.81 11.20 10.17
N GLU A 64 -2.89 12.10 10.48
CA GLU A 64 -1.64 12.25 9.71
C GLU A 64 -0.82 10.96 9.71
N VAL A 65 -0.65 10.35 10.89
CA VAL A 65 0.07 9.06 11.03
C VAL A 65 -0.66 7.94 10.27
N ALA A 66 -1.99 7.87 10.35
CA ALA A 66 -2.77 6.87 9.62
C ALA A 66 -2.63 7.02 8.09
N VAL A 67 -2.58 8.25 7.59
CA VAL A 67 -2.35 8.54 6.16
C VAL A 67 -0.93 8.13 5.75
N GLN A 68 0.09 8.49 6.55
CA GLN A 68 1.48 8.10 6.28
C GLN A 68 1.64 6.57 6.24
N SER A 69 1.04 5.87 7.20
CA SER A 69 0.99 4.40 7.25
C SER A 69 0.39 3.81 5.97
N ARG A 70 -0.75 4.35 5.52
CA ARG A 70 -1.42 3.91 4.27
C ARG A 70 -0.54 4.13 3.04
N ILE A 71 0.12 5.28 2.94
CA ILE A 71 1.03 5.61 1.83
C ILE A 71 2.22 4.65 1.83
N ALA A 72 2.83 4.39 2.99
CA ALA A 72 3.96 3.46 3.11
C ALA A 72 3.58 2.04 2.65
N LEU A 73 2.44 1.53 3.13
CA LEU A 73 1.92 0.22 2.75
C LEU A 73 1.62 0.15 1.24
N PHE A 74 1.02 1.21 0.67
CA PHE A 74 0.76 1.28 -0.76
C PHE A 74 2.04 1.26 -1.60
N ASN A 75 3.06 2.00 -1.19
CA ASN A 75 4.36 2.02 -1.87
C ASN A 75 5.04 0.64 -1.83
N MET A 76 4.93 -0.09 -0.72
CA MET A 76 5.42 -1.46 -0.60
C MET A 76 4.70 -2.43 -1.54
N TYR A 77 3.37 -2.33 -1.64
CA TYR A 77 2.61 -3.13 -2.61
C TYR A 77 2.99 -2.81 -4.06
N LEU A 78 3.16 -1.53 -4.40
CA LEU A 78 3.61 -1.12 -5.74
C LEU A 78 4.99 -1.70 -6.06
N LYS A 79 5.94 -1.60 -5.13
CA LYS A 79 7.29 -2.15 -5.32
C LYS A 79 7.25 -3.67 -5.51
N SER A 80 6.52 -4.39 -4.66
CA SER A 80 6.36 -5.84 -4.78
C SER A 80 5.74 -6.25 -6.14
N ALA A 81 4.74 -5.53 -6.60
CA ALA A 81 4.14 -5.77 -7.92
C ALA A 81 5.12 -5.47 -9.08
N GLU A 82 5.93 -4.43 -8.96
CA GLU A 82 6.97 -4.09 -9.94
C GLU A 82 8.07 -5.16 -9.99
N ASP A 83 8.51 -5.66 -8.83
CA ASP A 83 9.49 -6.74 -8.69
C ASP A 83 8.97 -8.04 -9.34
N GLN A 84 7.71 -8.42 -9.06
CA GLN A 84 7.07 -9.58 -9.70
C GLN A 84 6.96 -9.43 -11.23
N ARG A 85 6.62 -8.22 -11.70
CA ARG A 85 6.58 -7.94 -13.15
C ARG A 85 7.96 -8.08 -13.79
N GLN A 86 9.02 -7.60 -13.14
CA GLN A 86 10.38 -7.75 -13.64
C GLN A 86 10.79 -9.23 -13.70
N GLU A 87 10.45 -10.03 -12.69
CA GLU A 87 10.72 -11.47 -12.70
C GLU A 87 10.00 -12.18 -13.85
N TYR A 88 8.72 -11.84 -14.08
CA TYR A 88 7.94 -12.40 -15.18
C TYR A 88 8.53 -12.02 -16.55
N ASN A 89 8.93 -10.76 -16.74
CA ASN A 89 9.56 -10.31 -17.99
C ASN A 89 10.84 -11.09 -18.28
N LYS A 90 11.69 -11.33 -17.27
CA LYS A 90 12.91 -12.15 -17.42
C LYS A 90 12.57 -13.59 -17.85
N LYS A 91 11.56 -14.21 -17.25
CA LYS A 91 11.09 -15.56 -17.64
C LYS A 91 10.53 -15.57 -19.07
N HIS A 92 9.79 -14.54 -19.44
CA HIS A 92 9.23 -14.40 -20.77
C HIS A 92 10.32 -14.26 -21.84
N GLU A 93 11.31 -13.38 -21.63
CA GLU A 93 12.47 -13.23 -22.53
C GLU A 93 13.26 -14.54 -22.68
N ALA A 94 13.47 -15.27 -21.58
CA ALA A 94 14.14 -16.57 -21.63
C ALA A 94 13.35 -17.60 -22.46
N ASN A 95 12.03 -17.62 -22.31
CA ASN A 95 11.15 -18.50 -23.09
C ASN A 95 11.14 -18.14 -24.58
N ILE A 96 11.14 -16.86 -24.93
CA ILE A 96 11.26 -16.41 -26.33
C ILE A 96 12.58 -16.89 -26.92
N LYS A 97 13.71 -16.63 -26.25
CA LYS A 97 15.03 -17.09 -26.72
C LYS A 97 15.08 -18.61 -26.91
N LYS A 98 14.46 -19.36 -25.99
CA LYS A 98 14.35 -20.83 -26.10
C LYS A 98 13.50 -21.24 -27.30
N MET A 99 12.38 -20.57 -27.53
CA MET A 99 11.49 -20.83 -28.67
C MET A 99 12.19 -20.54 -30.00
N ASP A 100 12.87 -19.40 -30.12
CA ASP A 100 13.62 -19.01 -31.32
C ASP A 100 14.75 -20.01 -31.61
N ALA A 101 15.51 -20.41 -30.60
CA ALA A 101 16.55 -21.44 -30.73
C ALA A 101 15.97 -22.80 -31.18
N SER A 102 14.78 -23.16 -30.67
CA SER A 102 14.08 -24.40 -31.02
C SER A 102 13.52 -24.35 -32.45
N GLN A 103 13.15 -23.17 -32.96
CA GLN A 103 12.74 -23.05 -34.36
C GLN A 103 13.85 -23.46 -35.30
N HIS A 104 15.12 -23.14 -35.03
CA HIS A 104 16.22 -23.48 -35.94
C HIS A 104 16.45 -24.99 -36.09
N THR A 105 15.99 -25.80 -35.12
CA THR A 105 16.15 -27.26 -35.10
C THR A 105 14.93 -28.04 -35.61
N LEU A 106 13.78 -27.39 -35.78
CA LEU A 106 12.54 -28.01 -36.28
C LEU A 106 12.50 -28.17 -37.81
N ASN A 107 11.81 -29.21 -38.28
CA ASN A 107 11.53 -29.42 -39.71
C ASN A 107 10.68 -28.27 -40.27
N LYS A 108 10.80 -28.00 -41.59
CA LYS A 108 10.10 -26.87 -42.26
C LYS A 108 8.58 -26.85 -42.04
N ASN A 109 7.96 -28.01 -41.83
CA ASN A 109 6.50 -28.14 -41.63
C ASN A 109 6.05 -27.88 -40.19
N GLU A 110 6.98 -27.83 -39.23
CA GLU A 110 6.71 -27.63 -37.79
C GLU A 110 7.16 -26.24 -37.30
N LYS A 111 7.77 -25.44 -38.19
CA LYS A 111 8.19 -24.07 -37.92
C LYS A 111 6.99 -23.12 -37.93
N LEU A 112 6.65 -22.57 -36.77
CA LEU A 112 5.79 -21.38 -36.68
C LEU A 112 6.42 -20.23 -37.48
N SER A 113 5.63 -19.53 -38.29
CA SER A 113 6.14 -18.34 -38.99
C SER A 113 6.68 -17.32 -37.99
N SER A 114 7.90 -16.84 -38.20
CA SER A 114 8.54 -15.80 -37.37
C SER A 114 7.68 -14.54 -37.27
N THR A 115 6.91 -14.23 -38.32
CA THR A 115 5.92 -13.14 -38.33
C THR A 115 4.81 -13.35 -37.31
N PHE A 116 4.37 -14.60 -37.10
CA PHE A 116 3.32 -14.93 -36.14
C PHE A 116 3.82 -14.78 -34.70
N VAL A 117 5.06 -15.20 -34.43
CA VAL A 117 5.73 -15.00 -33.14
C VAL A 117 5.89 -13.51 -32.83
N GLN A 118 6.33 -12.71 -33.81
CA GLN A 118 6.45 -11.25 -33.67
C GLN A 118 5.10 -10.58 -33.36
N LEU A 119 4.03 -10.97 -34.06
CA LEU A 119 2.69 -10.43 -33.83
C LEU A 119 2.14 -10.77 -32.44
N ILE A 120 2.39 -11.99 -31.94
CA ILE A 120 2.01 -12.37 -30.57
C ILE A 120 2.77 -11.50 -29.56
N ASN A 121 4.07 -11.30 -29.75
CA ASN A 121 4.88 -10.48 -28.85
C ASN A 121 4.44 -9.00 -28.85
N GLU A 122 4.16 -8.42 -30.02
CA GLU A 122 3.60 -7.05 -30.09
C GLU A 122 2.27 -6.93 -29.35
N ARG A 123 1.40 -7.93 -29.48
CA ARG A 123 0.10 -7.96 -28.80
C ARG A 123 0.29 -8.02 -27.29
N CYS A 124 1.18 -8.88 -26.80
CA CYS A 124 1.52 -9.00 -25.38
C CYS A 124 2.09 -7.69 -24.82
N ASN A 125 3.02 -7.05 -25.53
CA ASN A 125 3.58 -5.75 -25.11
C ASN A 125 2.51 -4.66 -25.01
N LYS A 126 1.60 -4.57 -25.99
CA LYS A 126 0.48 -3.61 -25.95
C LYS A 126 -0.47 -3.84 -24.76
N ILE A 127 -0.70 -5.10 -24.38
CA ILE A 127 -1.52 -5.43 -23.21
C ILE A 127 -0.80 -5.01 -21.92
N SER A 128 0.49 -5.33 -21.77
CA SER A 128 1.29 -4.95 -20.61
C SER A 128 1.36 -3.43 -20.41
N GLU A 129 1.54 -2.67 -21.50
CA GLU A 129 1.47 -1.20 -21.49
C GLU A 129 0.12 -0.69 -20.98
N ARG A 130 -1.01 -1.21 -21.51
CA ARG A 130 -2.35 -0.80 -21.06
C ARG A 130 -2.57 -1.09 -19.58
N ILE A 131 -2.14 -2.25 -19.09
CA ILE A 131 -2.24 -2.61 -17.68
C ILE A 131 -1.45 -1.61 -16.81
N ARG A 132 -0.23 -1.25 -17.22
CA ARG A 132 0.60 -0.25 -16.53
C ARG A 132 -0.11 1.11 -16.44
N TYR A 133 -0.71 1.57 -17.54
CA TYR A 133 -1.48 2.82 -17.55
C TYR A 133 -2.70 2.79 -16.61
N ILE A 134 -3.44 1.67 -16.58
CA ILE A 134 -4.58 1.51 -15.66
C ILE A 134 -4.14 1.60 -14.20
N TYR A 135 -3.05 0.93 -13.83
CA TYR A 135 -2.53 0.98 -12.46
C TYR A 135 -2.02 2.38 -12.10
N LYS A 136 -1.28 3.05 -13.00
CA LYS A 136 -0.84 4.44 -12.81
C LYS A 136 -2.02 5.39 -12.61
N PHE A 137 -3.06 5.27 -13.45
CA PHE A 137 -4.26 6.11 -13.32
C PHE A 137 -5.00 5.84 -12.01
N LYS A 138 -5.15 4.57 -11.61
CA LYS A 138 -5.78 4.22 -10.32
C LYS A 138 -4.97 4.76 -9.13
N SER A 139 -3.64 4.66 -9.15
CA SER A 139 -2.81 5.20 -8.07
C SER A 139 -2.94 6.71 -7.95
N GLU A 140 -2.89 7.43 -9.07
CA GLU A 140 -3.02 8.90 -9.11
C GLU A 140 -4.43 9.36 -8.70
N SER A 141 -5.47 8.63 -9.11
CA SER A 141 -6.87 8.94 -8.77
C SER A 141 -7.21 8.71 -7.29
N ILE A 142 -6.53 7.76 -6.64
CA ILE A 142 -6.69 7.50 -5.20
C ILE A 142 -5.97 8.58 -4.38
N LEU A 143 -4.79 9.03 -4.83
CA LEU A 143 -3.99 10.09 -4.18
C LEU A 143 -4.62 11.49 -4.30
N LEU A 144 -5.37 11.78 -5.36
CA LEU A 144 -6.03 13.08 -5.58
C LEU A 144 -7.37 13.23 -4.83
N LYS A 145 -7.88 12.18 -4.19
CA LYS A 145 -9.16 12.18 -3.44
C LYS A 145 -9.01 12.15 -1.92
N SER A 146 -7.78 12.16 -1.41
CA SER A 146 -7.44 12.25 0.01
C SER A 146 -6.98 13.65 0.38
#